data_AF-A0A813IU12-F1
#
_entry.id   AF-A0A813IU12-F1
#
_cell.length_a   1.000
_cell.length_b   1.000
_cell.length_c   1.000
_cell.angle_alpha   90.00
_cell.angle_beta   90.00
_cell.angle_gamma   90.00
#
_symmetry.space_group_name_H-M   'P 1'
#
loop_
_entity.id
_entity.type
_entity.pdbx_description
1 polymer ?
#
loop_
_entity_poly.entity_id
_entity_poly.type
_entity_poly.pdbx_seq_one_letter_code
_entity_poly.pdbx_strand_id
1 'polypeptide(L)'
;DPVPTFCQGVNGVEDAPPLRSVVKHLALLKPAGEHALRRLLWVTALTSHCVEFCPFLPNLMATLLTFFSEAETMFMVSQLIQEAENEVNASRNANPRMILNLNQMHKQAKLLVTEGKNSGNCPEALEHMESLGMDVNQMALELLQDGLATVLPFRSFLRLVGAFMAEGSEVMLRFALAMLKIQTPAILSCSTSKEVKGVLASLGFSHGLDDRHKGVEQLTK
;
A
#
# COMPACT_ATOMS: atom_id res chain seq x y z
N ASP A 1 25.29 -2.78 0.79
CA ASP A 1 24.70 -3.95 0.10
C ASP A 1 23.35 -3.60 -0.48
N PRO A 2 23.28 -3.34 -1.79
CA PRO A 2 22.02 -3.08 -2.47
C PRO A 2 21.13 -4.33 -2.41
N VAL A 3 19.82 -4.11 -2.30
CA VAL A 3 18.81 -5.17 -2.27
C VAL A 3 17.72 -4.76 -3.25
N PRO A 4 17.13 -5.69 -4.01
CA PRO A 4 16.00 -5.37 -4.87
C PRO A 4 14.84 -4.82 -4.01
N THR A 5 14.51 -3.54 -4.19
CA THR A 5 13.35 -2.93 -3.53
C THR A 5 12.12 -2.88 -4.43
N PHE A 6 12.29 -3.22 -5.72
CA PHE A 6 11.22 -3.18 -6.72
C PHE A 6 10.58 -1.78 -6.85
N CYS A 7 11.36 -0.74 -6.56
CA CYS A 7 10.96 0.67 -6.72
C CYS A 7 11.50 1.31 -8.00
N GLN A 8 12.27 0.57 -8.80
CA GLN A 8 12.81 1.05 -10.07
C GLN A 8 11.66 1.49 -10.99
N GLY A 9 11.78 2.66 -11.61
CA GLY A 9 10.74 3.25 -12.44
C GLY A 9 9.90 4.34 -11.76
N VAL A 10 10.00 4.58 -10.45
CA VAL A 10 9.44 5.77 -9.78
C VAL A 10 10.51 6.85 -9.61
N ASN A 11 10.17 8.08 -10.00
CA ASN A 11 11.02 9.28 -9.88
C ASN A 11 12.38 9.23 -10.61
N GLY A 12 12.52 8.37 -11.63
CA GLY A 12 13.76 8.30 -12.44
C GLY A 12 14.99 7.77 -11.69
N VAL A 13 14.77 7.04 -10.59
CA VAL A 13 15.87 6.49 -9.78
C VAL A 13 16.43 5.23 -10.44
N GLU A 14 17.71 5.27 -10.84
CA GLU A 14 18.44 4.12 -11.41
C GLU A 14 18.81 3.07 -10.34
N ASP A 15 19.21 3.53 -9.15
CA ASP A 15 19.65 2.67 -8.05
C ASP A 15 18.53 2.34 -7.06
N ALA A 16 18.45 1.08 -6.64
CA ALA A 16 17.49 0.69 -5.62
C ALA A 16 17.78 1.45 -4.28
N PRO A 17 16.79 2.15 -3.70
CA PRO A 17 16.97 2.85 -2.43
C PRO A 17 17.31 1.88 -1.29
N PRO A 18 17.90 2.37 -0.18
CA PRO A 18 18.16 1.54 0.98
C PRO A 18 16.90 0.84 1.50
N LEU A 19 17.02 -0.43 1.93
CA LEU A 19 15.88 -1.21 2.44
C LEU A 19 15.09 -0.47 3.54
N ARG A 20 15.81 0.22 4.44
CA ARG A 20 15.23 1.01 5.54
C ARG A 20 14.38 2.21 5.11
N SER A 21 14.56 2.74 3.89
CA SER A 21 13.70 3.84 3.39
C SER A 21 12.41 3.32 2.75
N VAL A 22 12.40 2.04 2.35
CA VAL A 22 11.25 1.40 1.68
C VAL A 22 10.37 0.64 2.68
N VAL A 23 10.98 -0.12 3.60
CA VAL A 23 10.26 -0.95 4.55
C VAL A 23 9.93 -0.16 5.82
N LYS A 24 8.68 0.26 5.95
CA LYS A 24 8.25 1.23 6.98
C LYS A 24 8.23 0.67 8.38
N HIS A 25 7.99 -0.63 8.50
CA HIS A 25 7.96 -1.34 9.78
C HIS A 25 9.15 -2.28 9.98
N LEU A 26 10.30 -1.97 9.34
CA LEU A 26 11.50 -2.81 9.40
C LEU A 26 11.99 -3.07 10.83
N ALA A 27 11.82 -2.08 11.72
CA ALA A 27 12.24 -2.16 13.12
C ALA A 27 11.54 -3.27 13.93
N LEU A 28 10.47 -3.87 13.40
CA LEU A 28 9.80 -5.02 14.02
C LEU A 28 10.56 -6.33 13.81
N LEU A 29 11.46 -6.38 12.82
CA LEU A 29 12.29 -7.55 12.58
C LEU A 29 13.55 -7.50 13.45
N LYS A 30 13.91 -8.66 14.00
CA LYS A 30 15.25 -8.88 14.57
C LYS A 30 16.30 -8.88 13.44
N PRO A 31 17.61 -8.70 13.75
CA PRO A 31 18.66 -8.74 12.73
C PRO A 31 18.63 -9.98 11.83
N ALA A 32 18.31 -11.15 12.39
CA ALA A 32 18.12 -12.39 11.61
C ALA A 32 16.94 -12.31 10.63
N GLY A 33 15.85 -11.64 11.01
CA GLY A 33 14.69 -11.38 10.16
C GLY A 33 14.99 -10.38 9.04
N GLU A 34 15.80 -9.35 9.32
CA GLU A 34 16.28 -8.44 8.27
C GLU A 34 17.14 -9.20 7.24
N HIS A 35 18.02 -10.11 7.69
CA HIS A 35 18.78 -10.95 6.77
C HIS A 35 17.90 -11.92 5.95
N ALA A 36 16.86 -12.49 6.56
CA ALA A 36 15.87 -13.30 5.84
C ALA A 36 15.14 -12.47 4.77
N LEU A 37 14.68 -11.26 5.12
CA LEU A 37 14.04 -10.35 4.17
C LEU A 37 14.94 -10.04 2.96
N ARG A 38 16.23 -9.78 3.20
CA ARG A 38 17.19 -9.54 2.12
C ARG A 38 17.32 -10.75 1.18
N ARG A 39 17.38 -11.96 1.72
CA ARG A 39 17.42 -13.19 0.91
C ARG A 39 16.15 -13.38 0.10
N LEU A 40 14.98 -13.20 0.73
CA LEU A 40 13.69 -13.31 0.04
C LEU A 40 13.58 -12.33 -1.14
N LEU A 41 13.96 -11.07 -0.94
CA LEU A 41 13.93 -10.07 -2.01
C LEU A 41 14.88 -10.42 -3.16
N TRP A 42 16.07 -10.94 -2.87
CA TRP A 42 17.00 -11.42 -3.89
C TRP A 42 16.46 -12.65 -4.63
N VAL A 43 15.94 -13.64 -3.90
CA VAL A 43 15.36 -14.84 -4.51
C VAL A 43 14.22 -14.44 -5.42
N THR A 44 13.29 -13.60 -4.98
CA THR A 44 12.18 -13.13 -5.82
C THR A 44 12.67 -12.38 -7.06
N ALA A 45 13.68 -11.50 -6.95
CA ALA A 45 14.24 -10.82 -8.12
C ALA A 45 14.86 -11.79 -9.14
N LEU A 46 15.44 -12.90 -8.66
CA LEU A 46 16.06 -13.92 -9.52
C LEU A 46 15.06 -14.90 -10.11
N THR A 47 13.94 -15.18 -9.43
CA THR A 47 12.98 -16.22 -9.84
C THR A 47 11.72 -15.67 -10.48
N SER A 48 11.37 -14.40 -10.24
CA SER A 48 10.09 -13.81 -10.63
C SER A 48 10.30 -12.63 -11.58
N HIS A 49 10.63 -12.94 -12.84
CA HIS A 49 10.94 -11.93 -13.87
C HIS A 49 9.75 -11.06 -14.28
N CYS A 50 8.52 -11.43 -13.91
CA CYS A 50 7.31 -10.66 -14.14
C CYS A 50 7.16 -9.44 -13.19
N VAL A 51 7.97 -9.35 -12.13
CA VAL A 51 7.92 -8.25 -11.15
C VAL A 51 8.82 -7.11 -11.60
N GLU A 52 8.27 -6.20 -12.40
CA GLU A 52 8.97 -4.99 -12.87
C GLU A 52 8.92 -3.87 -11.82
N PHE A 53 7.80 -3.76 -11.09
CA PHE A 53 7.57 -2.70 -10.10
C PHE A 53 6.57 -3.17 -9.02
N CYS A 54 7.02 -3.19 -7.76
CA CYS A 54 6.16 -3.49 -6.61
C CYS A 54 6.78 -3.01 -5.26
N PRO A 55 6.73 -1.70 -4.94
CA PRO A 55 7.24 -1.19 -3.66
C PRO A 55 6.49 -1.70 -2.42
N PHE A 56 5.31 -2.30 -2.61
CA PHE A 56 4.59 -3.01 -1.56
C PHE A 56 5.27 -4.33 -1.16
N LEU A 57 5.94 -5.02 -2.09
CA LEU A 57 6.51 -6.35 -1.87
C LEU A 57 7.48 -6.43 -0.67
N PRO A 58 8.44 -5.48 -0.49
CA PRO A 58 9.28 -5.45 0.70
C PRO A 58 8.49 -5.29 2.01
N ASN A 59 7.44 -4.47 2.02
CA ASN A 59 6.59 -4.27 3.21
C ASN A 59 5.73 -5.51 3.52
N LEU A 60 5.22 -6.18 2.49
CA LEU A 60 4.50 -7.44 2.60
C LEU A 60 5.38 -8.53 3.21
N MET A 61 6.54 -8.79 2.61
CA MET A 61 7.49 -9.82 3.11
C MET A 61 7.94 -9.53 4.53
N ALA A 62 8.27 -8.27 4.84
CA ALA A 62 8.65 -7.88 6.19
C ALA A 62 7.54 -8.17 7.21
N THR A 63 6.28 -7.91 6.84
CA THR A 63 5.13 -8.18 7.69
C THR A 63 4.90 -9.68 7.87
N LEU A 64 4.98 -10.47 6.80
CA LEU A 64 4.84 -11.92 6.88
C LEU A 64 5.92 -12.55 7.76
N LEU A 65 7.18 -12.11 7.65
CA LEU A 65 8.28 -12.57 8.49
C LEU A 65 8.11 -12.30 9.99
N THR A 66 7.19 -11.41 10.38
CA THR A 66 6.88 -11.23 11.81
C THR A 66 6.05 -12.38 12.39
N PHE A 67 5.37 -13.17 11.56
CA PHE A 67 4.47 -14.25 11.98
C PHE A 67 4.85 -15.62 11.41
N PHE A 68 5.56 -15.66 10.28
CA PHE A 68 5.86 -16.86 9.53
C PHE A 68 7.37 -17.04 9.36
N SER A 69 7.77 -18.29 9.12
CA SER A 69 9.14 -18.60 8.73
C SER A 69 9.49 -18.01 7.36
N GLU A 70 10.78 -17.98 7.05
CA GLU A 70 11.29 -17.55 5.74
C GLU A 70 10.70 -18.40 4.60
N ALA A 71 10.61 -19.72 4.79
CA ALA A 71 10.06 -20.64 3.79
C ALA A 71 8.56 -20.42 3.55
N GLU A 72 7.77 -20.27 4.62
CA GLU A 72 6.33 -19.98 4.52
C GLU A 72 6.09 -18.62 3.85
N THR A 73 6.89 -17.61 4.22
CA THR A 73 6.84 -16.28 3.60
C THR A 73 7.11 -16.36 2.10
N MET A 74 8.17 -17.08 1.70
CA MET A 74 8.51 -17.26 0.28
C MET A 74 7.38 -17.99 -0.46
N PHE A 75 6.83 -19.05 0.13
CA PHE A 75 5.75 -19.82 -0.46
C PHE A 75 4.53 -18.92 -0.72
N MET A 76 4.03 -18.21 0.29
CA MET A 76 2.88 -17.31 0.15
C MET A 76 3.10 -16.23 -0.91
N VAL A 77 4.27 -15.59 -0.91
CA VAL A 77 4.60 -14.54 -1.89
C VAL A 77 4.71 -15.11 -3.30
N SER A 78 5.34 -16.28 -3.47
CA SER A 78 5.48 -16.92 -4.77
C SER A 78 4.11 -17.27 -5.39
N GLN A 79 3.16 -17.71 -4.56
CA GLN A 79 1.80 -17.99 -5.00
C GLN A 79 1.07 -16.70 -5.41
N LEU A 80 1.18 -15.63 -4.64
CA LEU A 80 0.56 -14.33 -4.99
C LEU A 80 1.09 -13.77 -6.31
N ILE A 81 2.40 -13.87 -6.55
CA ILE A 81 3.03 -13.44 -7.81
C ILE A 81 2.55 -14.31 -8.97
N GLN A 82 2.52 -15.64 -8.79
CA GLN A 82 2.08 -16.58 -9.83
C GLN A 82 0.60 -16.39 -10.18
N GLU A 83 -0.27 -16.16 -9.19
CA GLU A 83 -1.68 -15.82 -9.39
C GLU A 83 -1.82 -14.53 -10.20
N ALA A 84 -1.10 -13.47 -9.81
CA ALA A 84 -1.13 -12.18 -10.50
C ALA A 84 -0.64 -12.29 -11.96
N GLU A 85 0.40 -13.07 -12.22
CA GLU A 85 0.92 -13.32 -13.57
C GLU A 85 -0.10 -14.09 -14.43
N ASN A 86 -0.76 -15.10 -13.87
CA ASN A 86 -1.77 -15.89 -14.57
C ASN A 86 -3.02 -15.06 -14.92
N GLU A 87 -3.44 -14.15 -14.05
CA GLU A 87 -4.61 -13.29 -14.27
C GLU A 87 -4.40 -12.29 -15.42
N VAL A 88 -3.19 -11.74 -15.56
CA VAL A 88 -2.83 -10.87 -16.70
C VAL A 88 -3.06 -11.58 -18.03
N ASN A 89 -2.83 -12.90 -18.07
CA ASN A 89 -3.03 -13.73 -19.25
C ASN A 89 -4.50 -14.13 -19.47
N ALA A 90 -5.33 -14.13 -18.42
CA ALA A 90 -6.70 -14.66 -18.46
C ALA A 90 -7.79 -13.58 -18.66
N SER A 91 -7.64 -12.38 -18.11
CA SER A 91 -8.65 -11.32 -18.20
C SER A 91 -8.06 -9.92 -18.15
N ARG A 92 -8.32 -9.11 -19.19
CA ARG A 92 -7.83 -7.72 -19.27
C ARG A 92 -8.53 -6.74 -18.31
N ASN A 93 -9.66 -7.14 -17.72
CA ASN A 93 -10.56 -6.26 -16.97
C ASN A 93 -10.66 -6.59 -15.47
N ALA A 94 -9.98 -7.63 -14.98
CA ALA A 94 -9.97 -7.93 -13.55
C ALA A 94 -8.91 -7.08 -12.82
N ASN A 95 -9.20 -6.70 -11.58
CA ASN A 95 -8.19 -6.13 -10.69
C ASN A 95 -7.13 -7.19 -10.43
N PRO A 96 -5.82 -6.89 -10.59
CA PRO A 96 -4.80 -7.90 -10.44
C PRO A 96 -4.70 -8.31 -8.97
N ARG A 97 -4.43 -9.60 -8.73
CA ARG A 97 -4.14 -10.13 -7.41
C ARG A 97 -3.06 -9.33 -6.68
N MET A 98 -2.00 -9.00 -7.42
CA MET A 98 -0.89 -8.17 -6.97
C MET A 98 -0.45 -7.24 -8.10
N ILE A 99 -0.08 -6.01 -7.77
CA ILE A 99 0.44 -5.04 -8.75
C ILE A 99 1.92 -5.34 -8.98
N LEU A 100 2.29 -5.71 -10.21
CA LEU A 100 3.63 -6.16 -10.58
C LEU A 100 4.36 -5.24 -11.55
N ASN A 101 3.68 -4.22 -12.10
CA ASN A 101 4.30 -3.23 -12.98
C ASN A 101 3.69 -1.82 -12.80
N LEU A 102 4.42 -0.82 -13.31
CA LEU A 102 4.04 0.59 -13.15
C LEU A 102 2.72 0.93 -13.88
N ASN A 103 2.43 0.27 -15.00
CA ASN A 103 1.17 0.48 -15.74
C ASN A 103 -0.05 0.04 -14.92
N GLN A 104 0.03 -1.10 -14.24
CA GLN A 104 -1.00 -1.56 -13.32
C GLN A 104 -1.16 -0.58 -12.15
N MET A 105 -0.07 -0.07 -11.59
CA MET A 105 -0.11 0.91 -10.52
C MET A 105 -0.80 2.22 -10.97
N HIS A 106 -0.45 2.76 -12.14
CA HIS A 106 -1.12 3.95 -12.70
C HIS A 106 -2.62 3.72 -12.91
N LYS A 107 -3.03 2.52 -13.36
CA LYS A 107 -4.46 2.17 -13.48
C LYS A 107 -5.15 2.18 -12.12
N GLN A 108 -4.52 1.63 -11.07
CA GLN A 108 -5.07 1.62 -9.71
C GLN A 108 -5.15 3.03 -9.11
N ALA A 109 -4.15 3.88 -9.32
CA ALA A 109 -4.18 5.29 -8.91
C ALA A 109 -5.32 6.05 -9.60
N LYS A 110 -5.49 5.88 -10.91
CA LYS A 110 -6.59 6.49 -11.67
C LYS A 110 -7.96 5.97 -11.19
N LEU A 111 -8.06 4.68 -10.88
CA LEU A 111 -9.27 4.08 -10.34
C LEU A 111 -9.62 4.67 -8.97
N LEU A 112 -8.63 4.87 -8.07
CA LEU A 112 -8.85 5.55 -6.79
C LEU A 112 -9.41 6.97 -6.97
N VAL A 113 -8.85 7.75 -7.89
CA VAL A 113 -9.35 9.12 -8.17
C VAL A 113 -10.76 9.07 -8.75
N THR A 114 -11.02 8.13 -9.67
CA THR A 114 -12.33 7.98 -10.33
C THR A 114 -13.40 7.61 -9.31
N GLU A 115 -13.14 6.59 -8.48
CA GLU A 115 -14.04 6.19 -7.40
C GLU A 115 -14.17 7.28 -6.34
N GLY A 116 -13.10 8.00 -5.99
CA GLY A 116 -13.14 9.12 -5.07
C GLY A 116 -14.06 10.25 -5.51
N LYS A 117 -14.18 10.49 -6.83
CA LYS A 117 -15.07 11.50 -7.42
C LYS A 117 -16.53 11.03 -7.54
N ASN A 118 -16.84 9.77 -7.26
CA ASN A 118 -18.22 9.28 -7.26
C ASN A 118 -19.02 9.86 -6.08
N SER A 119 -20.31 10.14 -6.33
CA SER A 119 -21.23 10.61 -5.30
C SER A 119 -21.30 9.61 -4.14
N GLY A 120 -21.13 10.11 -2.91
CA GLY A 120 -21.08 9.27 -1.70
C GLY A 120 -19.68 8.85 -1.24
N ASN A 121 -18.62 9.20 -1.98
CA ASN A 121 -17.24 9.00 -1.54
C ASN A 121 -16.63 10.29 -0.97
N CYS A 122 -15.75 10.96 -1.72
CA CYS A 122 -15.08 12.18 -1.27
C CYS A 122 -14.78 13.16 -2.43
N PRO A 123 -15.73 13.43 -3.34
CA PRO A 123 -15.50 14.32 -4.47
C PRO A 123 -15.02 15.70 -4.03
N GLU A 124 -15.63 16.27 -2.99
CA GLU A 124 -15.29 17.58 -2.44
C GLU A 124 -13.85 17.66 -1.92
N ALA A 125 -13.32 16.56 -1.35
CA ALA A 125 -11.94 16.51 -0.90
C ALA A 125 -10.98 16.57 -2.10
N LEU A 126 -11.25 15.76 -3.15
CA LEU A 126 -10.39 15.72 -4.34
C LEU A 126 -10.45 17.03 -5.13
N GLU A 127 -11.64 17.61 -5.29
CA GLU A 127 -11.82 18.92 -5.94
C GLU A 127 -11.08 20.03 -5.17
N HIS A 128 -11.15 20.00 -3.84
CA HIS A 128 -10.42 20.96 -3.01
C HIS A 128 -8.90 20.81 -3.17
N MET A 129 -8.38 19.59 -3.19
CA MET A 129 -6.95 19.35 -3.47
C MET A 129 -6.53 19.87 -4.84
N GLU A 130 -7.34 19.63 -5.87
CA GLU A 130 -7.10 20.15 -7.23
C GLU A 130 -7.11 21.70 -7.24
N SER A 131 -8.02 22.33 -6.49
CA SER A 131 -8.09 23.80 -6.36
C SER A 131 -6.84 24.41 -5.70
N LEU A 132 -6.16 23.63 -4.84
CA LEU A 132 -4.89 23.98 -4.21
C LEU A 132 -3.67 23.64 -5.09
N GLY A 133 -3.87 23.25 -6.34
CA GLY A 133 -2.83 22.96 -7.32
C GLY A 133 -2.17 21.59 -7.15
N MET A 134 -2.81 20.65 -6.44
CA MET A 134 -2.28 19.28 -6.31
C MET A 134 -2.65 18.43 -7.52
N ASP A 135 -1.71 17.60 -7.97
CA ASP A 135 -2.01 16.49 -8.88
C ASP A 135 -2.54 15.30 -8.07
N VAL A 136 -3.85 15.08 -8.14
CA VAL A 136 -4.52 14.00 -7.41
C VAL A 136 -4.18 12.60 -7.93
N ASN A 137 -3.77 12.45 -9.20
CA ASN A 137 -3.32 11.15 -9.73
C ASN A 137 -1.93 10.81 -9.20
N GLN A 138 -1.03 11.79 -9.18
CA GLN A 138 0.29 11.63 -8.55
C GLN A 138 0.16 11.36 -7.05
N MET A 139 -0.74 12.05 -6.36
CA MET A 139 -1.05 11.78 -4.95
C MET A 139 -1.54 10.35 -4.74
N ALA A 140 -2.49 9.88 -5.57
CA ALA A 140 -3.00 8.51 -5.50
C ALA A 140 -1.91 7.46 -5.77
N LEU A 141 -1.00 7.73 -6.71
CA LEU A 141 0.16 6.89 -6.97
C LEU A 141 1.06 6.78 -5.74
N GLU A 142 1.44 7.93 -5.15
CA GLU A 142 2.30 8.01 -3.97
C GLU A 142 1.69 7.31 -2.76
N LEU A 143 0.37 7.39 -2.62
CA LEU A 143 -0.39 6.77 -1.54
C LEU A 143 -0.44 5.24 -1.69
N LEU A 144 -0.69 4.72 -2.90
CA LEU A 144 -0.90 3.29 -3.12
C LEU A 144 0.39 2.48 -3.30
N GLN A 145 1.49 3.10 -3.74
CA GLN A 145 2.67 2.38 -4.23
C GLN A 145 3.30 1.39 -3.24
N ASP A 146 3.27 1.71 -1.94
CA ASP A 146 3.82 0.86 -0.88
C ASP A 146 2.74 0.09 -0.10
N GLY A 147 1.53 -0.01 -0.68
CA GLY A 147 0.37 -0.65 -0.07
C GLY A 147 -0.16 0.07 1.16
N LEU A 148 0.02 1.40 1.25
CA LEU A 148 -0.34 2.25 2.39
C LEU A 148 0.56 2.08 3.62
N ALA A 149 1.71 1.40 3.49
CA ALA A 149 2.64 1.18 4.60
C ALA A 149 3.18 2.50 5.18
N THR A 150 3.36 3.53 4.35
CA THR A 150 3.85 4.85 4.82
C THR A 150 2.84 5.54 5.75
N VAL A 151 1.55 5.35 5.51
CA VAL A 151 0.49 6.14 6.17
C VAL A 151 -0.25 5.37 7.26
N LEU A 152 -0.08 4.05 7.33
CA LEU A 152 -0.74 3.20 8.31
C LEU A 152 0.18 2.84 9.49
N PRO A 153 -0.32 2.88 10.74
CA PRO A 153 0.35 2.21 11.84
C PRO A 153 0.34 0.70 11.61
N PHE A 154 1.36 0.00 12.13
CA PHE A 154 1.57 -1.42 11.86
C PHE A 154 0.33 -2.30 12.13
N ARG A 155 -0.43 -2.03 13.19
CA ARG A 155 -1.65 -2.79 13.52
C ARG A 155 -2.73 -2.65 12.45
N SER A 156 -2.87 -1.49 11.84
CA SER A 156 -3.81 -1.26 10.74
C SER A 156 -3.28 -1.83 9.43
N PHE A 157 -1.97 -1.69 9.18
CA PHE A 157 -1.30 -2.29 8.04
C PHE A 157 -1.42 -3.83 8.05
N LEU A 158 -1.31 -4.47 9.22
CA LEU A 158 -1.49 -5.91 9.36
C LEU A 158 -2.89 -6.38 8.96
N ARG A 159 -3.93 -5.60 9.29
CA ARG A 159 -5.32 -5.90 8.86
C ARG A 159 -5.47 -5.76 7.35
N LEU A 160 -4.84 -4.74 6.76
CA LEU A 160 -4.77 -4.58 5.32
C LEU A 160 -4.08 -5.78 4.67
N VAL A 161 -2.92 -6.21 5.19
CA VAL A 161 -2.18 -7.38 4.67
C VAL A 161 -3.03 -8.65 4.74
N GLY A 162 -3.71 -8.89 5.87
CA GLY A 162 -4.60 -10.04 6.01
C GLY A 162 -5.75 -10.04 5.00
N ALA A 163 -6.42 -8.89 4.80
CA ALA A 163 -7.46 -8.76 3.78
C ALA A 163 -6.90 -8.90 2.36
N PHE A 164 -5.73 -8.30 2.09
CA PHE A 164 -5.02 -8.40 0.81
C PHE A 164 -4.71 -9.86 0.46
N MET A 165 -4.25 -10.67 1.42
CA MET A 165 -4.00 -12.09 1.19
C MET A 165 -5.26 -12.88 0.84
N ALA A 166 -6.45 -12.40 1.19
CA ALA A 166 -7.71 -13.04 0.80
C ALA A 166 -8.25 -12.50 -0.53
N GLU A 167 -8.26 -11.17 -0.71
CA GLU A 167 -9.02 -10.50 -1.77
C GLU A 167 -8.16 -9.85 -2.87
N GLY A 168 -6.86 -9.60 -2.61
CA GLY A 168 -5.92 -9.03 -3.58
C GLY A 168 -5.83 -7.51 -3.52
N SER A 169 -5.26 -6.90 -4.58
CA SER A 169 -4.83 -5.49 -4.57
C SER A 169 -5.97 -4.47 -4.38
N GLU A 170 -7.21 -4.83 -4.71
CA GLU A 170 -8.38 -3.95 -4.53
C GLU A 170 -8.63 -3.55 -3.07
N VAL A 171 -8.15 -4.35 -2.11
CA VAL A 171 -8.15 -4.00 -0.69
C VAL A 171 -7.44 -2.67 -0.44
N MET A 172 -6.29 -2.43 -1.09
CA MET A 172 -5.54 -1.18 -0.92
C MET A 172 -6.36 0.02 -1.36
N LEU A 173 -7.09 -0.12 -2.47
CA LEU A 173 -7.95 0.93 -3.02
C LEU A 173 -9.11 1.25 -2.07
N ARG A 174 -9.80 0.23 -1.57
CA ARG A 174 -10.88 0.39 -0.58
C ARG A 174 -10.39 1.05 0.71
N PHE A 175 -9.22 0.64 1.22
CA PHE A 175 -8.62 1.27 2.39
C PHE A 175 -8.26 2.73 2.14
N ALA A 176 -7.61 3.04 1.01
CA ALA A 176 -7.25 4.41 0.65
C ALA A 176 -8.48 5.31 0.54
N LEU A 177 -9.52 4.86 -0.17
CA LEU A 177 -10.77 5.58 -0.35
C LEU A 177 -11.48 5.83 0.99
N ALA A 178 -11.55 4.81 1.85
CA ALA A 178 -12.14 4.95 3.17
C ALA A 178 -11.38 5.98 4.04
N MET A 179 -10.05 5.97 4.00
CA MET A 179 -9.24 6.95 4.72
C MET A 179 -9.43 8.37 4.19
N LEU A 180 -9.45 8.56 2.86
CA LEU A 180 -9.72 9.86 2.26
C LEU A 180 -11.10 10.38 2.68
N LYS A 181 -12.13 9.53 2.64
CA LYS A 181 -13.48 9.88 3.08
C LYS A 181 -13.55 10.27 4.57
N ILE A 182 -12.86 9.54 5.44
CA ILE A 182 -12.78 9.88 6.87
C ILE A 182 -12.09 11.23 7.08
N GLN A 183 -11.07 11.53 6.28
CA GLN A 183 -10.27 12.74 6.39
C GLN A 183 -10.79 13.93 5.58
N THR A 184 -11.89 13.77 4.84
CA THR A 184 -12.51 14.86 4.07
C THR A 184 -12.65 16.15 4.87
N PRO A 185 -13.17 16.16 6.12
CA PRO A 185 -13.31 17.40 6.89
C PRO A 185 -11.96 18.10 7.17
N ALA A 186 -10.91 17.33 7.46
CA ALA A 186 -9.57 17.87 7.70
C ALA A 186 -8.96 18.42 6.40
N ILE A 187 -9.13 17.71 5.28
CA ILE A 187 -8.68 18.15 3.96
C ILE A 187 -9.34 19.48 3.58
N LEU A 188 -10.66 19.60 3.74
CA LEU A 188 -11.42 20.82 3.43
C LEU A 188 -11.01 22.03 4.31
N SER A 189 -10.46 21.78 5.50
CA SER A 189 -9.95 22.85 6.36
C SER A 189 -8.56 23.38 5.96
N CYS A 190 -7.86 22.67 5.07
CA CYS A 190 -6.53 23.07 4.59
C CYS A 190 -6.64 24.23 3.61
N SER A 191 -5.73 25.20 3.71
CA SER A 191 -5.58 26.34 2.80
C SER A 191 -4.40 26.18 1.84
N THR A 192 -3.53 25.19 2.06
CA THR A 192 -2.36 24.95 1.21
C THR A 192 -2.15 23.47 0.89
N SER A 193 -1.52 23.19 -0.26
CA SER A 193 -1.12 21.83 -0.63
C SER A 193 -0.17 21.18 0.39
N LYS A 194 0.63 21.97 1.09
CA LYS A 194 1.52 21.50 2.18
C LYS A 194 0.72 20.98 3.37
N GLU A 195 -0.34 21.67 3.77
CA GLU A 195 -1.23 21.23 4.86
C GLU A 195 -1.94 19.93 4.50
N VAL A 196 -2.47 19.84 3.27
CA VAL A 196 -3.08 18.59 2.77
C VAL A 196 -2.08 17.45 2.82
N LYS A 197 -0.84 17.64 2.36
CA LYS A 197 0.21 16.61 2.45
C LYS A 197 0.48 16.18 3.90
N GLY A 198 0.37 17.11 4.86
CA GLY A 198 0.43 16.81 6.29
C GLY A 198 -0.72 15.89 6.75
N VAL A 199 -1.95 16.20 6.34
CA VAL A 199 -3.12 15.35 6.61
C VAL A 199 -2.94 13.97 5.99
N LEU A 200 -2.53 13.89 4.72
CA LEU A 200 -2.31 12.64 3.98
C LEU A 200 -1.22 11.76 4.63
N ALA A 201 -0.14 12.36 5.14
CA ALA A 201 0.89 11.63 5.87
C ALA A 201 0.39 11.02 7.19
N SER A 202 -0.75 11.50 7.71
CA SER A 202 -1.35 11.08 8.98
C SER A 202 -2.64 10.27 8.83
N LEU A 203 -3.03 9.86 7.61
CA LEU A 203 -4.33 9.20 7.33
C LEU A 203 -4.65 8.06 8.30
N GLY A 204 -3.67 7.17 8.57
CA GLY A 204 -3.84 6.01 9.44
C GLY A 204 -3.74 6.28 10.94
N PHE A 205 -3.38 7.50 11.37
CA PHE A 205 -3.13 7.86 12.77
C PHE A 205 -4.27 8.65 13.41
N SER A 206 -5.33 8.93 12.67
CA SER A 206 -6.50 9.65 13.18
C SER A 206 -7.28 8.85 14.23
N HIS A 207 -7.81 9.55 15.24
CA HIS A 207 -8.41 8.99 16.47
C HIS A 207 -9.62 8.04 16.27
N GLY A 208 -10.10 7.78 15.05
CA GLY A 208 -11.30 6.98 14.79
C GLY A 208 -11.08 5.49 14.50
N LEU A 209 -9.86 5.05 14.15
CA LEU A 209 -9.62 3.64 13.78
C LEU A 209 -9.42 2.70 14.98
N ASP A 210 -9.07 3.25 16.15
CA ASP A 210 -8.92 2.50 17.41
C ASP A 210 -10.19 2.50 18.29
N ASP A 211 -11.09 3.48 18.12
CA ASP A 211 -12.29 3.65 18.96
C ASP A 211 -13.40 2.61 18.69
N ARG A 212 -13.23 1.69 17.74
CA ARG A 212 -14.15 0.56 17.51
C ARG A 212 -14.11 -0.53 18.59
N HIS A 213 -13.39 -0.34 19.69
CA HIS A 213 -13.47 -1.21 20.88
C HIS A 213 -14.48 -0.72 21.93
N LYS A 214 -15.01 0.51 21.83
CA LYS A 214 -16.02 1.01 22.80
C LYS A 214 -17.45 0.55 22.51
N GLY A 215 -17.71 -0.03 21.34
CA GLY A 215 -19.04 -0.52 20.95
C GLY A 215 -19.33 -1.99 21.29
N VAL A 216 -18.32 -2.78 21.69
CA VAL A 216 -18.50 -4.23 21.95
C VAL A 216 -18.71 -4.53 23.44
N GLU A 217 -18.26 -3.64 24.33
CA GLU A 217 -18.48 -3.77 25.79
C GLU A 217 -19.86 -3.29 26.26
N GLN A 218 -20.69 -2.71 25.39
CA GLN A 218 -22.07 -2.30 25.73
C GLN A 218 -23.14 -3.32 25.33
N LEU A 219 -22.74 -4.49 24.79
CA LEU A 219 -23.65 -5.60 24.44
C LEU A 219 -23.43 -6.85 25.30
N THR A 220 -22.69 -6.73 26.41
CA THR A 220 -22.48 -7.81 27.40
C THR A 220 -22.81 -7.38 28.84
N LYS A 221 -23.92 -6.65 29.00
CA LYS A 221 -24.67 -6.61 30.26
C LYS A 221 -26.14 -6.92 30.01
#